data_AF-A0A1B8U2G9-F1
#
_entry.id   AF-A0A1B8U2G9-F1
#
_cell.length_a   1.000
_cell.length_b   1.000
_cell.length_c   1.000
_cell.angle_alpha   90.00
_cell.angle_beta   90.00
_cell.angle_gamma   90.00
#
_symmetry.space_group_name_H-M   'P 1'
#
loop_
_entity.id
_entity.type
_entity.pdbx_description
1 polymer ?
#
loop_
_entity_poly.entity_id
_entity_poly.type
_entity_poly.pdbx_seq_one_letter_code
_entity_poly.pdbx_strand_id
1 'polypeptide(L)'
;MKIEQIVPLLILIAGLIYFLIPIIRKKFYTRPKLYIEINPNEGITSARYFIAHIPDESIEFANDPEAKNLYELIWKFNLVIRNNSENAAYSIKMRTNKPEEGHILFKSTVNENKPLAAHEELSIPFEYKQEKISKIKDINNLDSKEPQFFENFKILLDYRNSGNTRFNSLLIVKSKEISYKKILKKEIEKNWC
;
A
#
# COMPACT_ATOMS: atom_id res chain seq x y z
N MET A 1 -2.11 -20.71 53.04
CA MET A 1 -1.85 -19.26 53.21
C MET A 1 -3.03 -18.67 53.97
N LYS A 2 -2.82 -17.90 55.04
CA LYS A 2 -3.94 -17.35 55.83
C LYS A 2 -4.62 -16.21 55.07
N ILE A 3 -5.92 -15.98 55.30
CA ILE A 3 -6.70 -14.91 54.66
C ILE A 3 -6.02 -13.54 54.83
N GLU A 4 -5.42 -13.31 56.00
CA GLU A 4 -4.65 -12.10 56.37
C GLU A 4 -3.46 -11.83 55.43
N GLN A 5 -2.93 -12.84 54.75
CA GLN A 5 -1.83 -12.71 53.77
C GLN A 5 -2.32 -12.66 52.33
N ILE A 6 -3.52 -13.19 52.05
CA ILE A 6 -4.11 -13.22 50.70
C ILE A 6 -4.63 -11.83 50.31
N VAL A 7 -5.30 -11.12 51.24
CA VAL A 7 -5.91 -9.82 50.97
C VAL A 7 -4.86 -8.74 50.59
N PRO A 8 -3.74 -8.57 51.32
CA PRO A 8 -2.70 -7.61 50.96
C PRO A 8 -2.05 -7.93 49.61
N LEU A 9 -1.85 -9.22 49.31
CA LEU A 9 -1.28 -9.67 48.04
C LEU A 9 -2.20 -9.32 46.86
N LEU A 10 -3.51 -9.50 47.00
CA LEU A 10 -4.49 -9.12 45.98
C LEU A 10 -4.54 -7.61 45.75
N ILE A 11 -4.45 -6.80 46.81
CA ILE A 11 -4.40 -5.33 46.70
C ILE A 11 -3.12 -4.90 45.95
N LEU A 12 -1.99 -5.54 46.25
CA LEU A 12 -0.72 -5.25 45.60
C LEU A 12 -0.74 -5.60 44.10
N ILE A 13 -1.33 -6.74 43.74
CA ILE A 13 -1.53 -7.15 42.34
C ILE A 13 -2.48 -6.19 41.63
N ALA A 14 -3.60 -5.82 42.25
CA ALA A 14 -4.56 -4.87 41.69
C ALA A 14 -3.94 -3.48 41.45
N GLY A 15 -3.14 -3.00 42.40
CA GLY A 15 -2.37 -1.76 42.26
C GLY A 15 -1.37 -1.82 41.10
N LEU A 16 -0.65 -2.94 40.95
CA LEU A 16 0.29 -3.14 39.84
C LEU A 16 -0.44 -3.12 38.48
N ILE A 17 -1.58 -3.80 38.38
CA ILE A 17 -2.42 -3.82 37.18
C ILE A 17 -2.91 -2.40 36.85
N TYR A 18 -3.38 -1.65 37.85
CA TYR A 18 -3.85 -0.27 37.67
C TYR A 18 -2.78 0.65 37.08
N PHE A 19 -1.52 0.52 37.54
CA PHE A 19 -0.39 1.28 36.99
C PHE A 19 0.02 0.82 35.58
N LEU A 20 -0.11 -0.47 35.26
CA LEU A 20 0.26 -1.01 33.96
C LEU A 20 -0.78 -0.74 32.87
N ILE A 21 -2.08 -0.67 33.22
CA ILE A 21 -3.19 -0.41 32.29
C ILE A 21 -2.95 0.80 31.39
N PRO A 22 -2.63 2.02 31.88
CA PRO A 22 -2.44 3.19 31.02
C PRO A 22 -1.26 3.03 30.05
N ILE A 23 -0.18 2.37 30.48
CA ILE A 23 1.00 2.10 29.64
C ILE A 23 0.63 1.13 28.50
N ILE A 24 -0.07 0.06 28.81
CA ILE A 24 -0.57 -0.92 27.83
C ILE A 24 -1.59 -0.25 26.90
N ARG A 25 -2.51 0.55 27.44
CA ARG A 25 -3.54 1.27 26.68
C ARG A 25 -2.93 2.24 25.68
N LYS A 26 -1.91 3.00 26.10
CA LYS A 26 -1.20 3.96 25.23
C LYS A 26 -0.47 3.27 24.08
N LYS A 27 0.06 2.06 24.32
CA LYS A 27 0.85 1.29 23.34
C LYS A 27 -0.01 0.46 22.37
N PHE A 28 -1.14 -0.06 22.84
CA PHE A 28 -1.95 -1.02 22.07
C PHE A 28 -3.31 -0.47 21.61
N TYR A 29 -3.95 0.41 22.37
CA TYR A 29 -5.33 0.84 22.11
C TYR A 29 -5.45 2.25 21.51
N THR A 30 -4.64 3.22 21.93
CA THR A 30 -4.56 4.54 21.27
C THR A 30 -3.56 4.49 20.12
N ARG A 31 -3.79 3.60 19.16
CA ARG A 31 -2.98 3.53 17.94
C ARG A 31 -3.46 4.58 16.92
N PRO A 32 -2.57 5.05 16.04
CA PRO A 32 -2.90 6.06 15.02
C PRO A 32 -4.00 5.61 14.07
N LYS A 33 -4.82 6.56 13.64
CA LYS A 33 -5.82 6.37 12.59
C LYS A 33 -5.22 6.91 11.27
N LEU A 34 -4.40 6.13 10.61
CA LEU A 34 -4.00 6.42 9.23
C LEU A 34 -4.81 5.55 8.29
N TYR A 35 -5.41 6.17 7.28
CA TYR A 35 -6.15 5.48 6.24
C TYR A 35 -5.40 5.61 4.91
N ILE A 36 -5.47 4.57 4.09
CA ILE A 36 -4.88 4.56 2.75
C ILE A 36 -5.94 4.13 1.76
N GLU A 37 -6.08 4.89 0.69
CA GLU A 37 -6.94 4.57 -0.44
C GLU A 37 -6.10 4.55 -1.72
N ILE A 38 -6.45 3.66 -2.65
CA ILE A 38 -6.01 3.75 -4.03
C ILE A 38 -7.22 4.19 -4.84
N ASN A 39 -7.14 5.38 -5.42
CA ASN A 39 -8.22 5.91 -6.25
C ASN A 39 -7.86 5.76 -7.74
N PRO A 40 -8.50 4.82 -8.46
CA PRO A 40 -8.34 4.68 -9.90
C PRO A 40 -9.18 5.66 -10.72
N ASN A 41 -10.19 6.31 -10.13
CA ASN A 41 -11.25 7.02 -10.86
C ASN A 41 -11.13 8.55 -10.85
N GLU A 42 -10.08 9.12 -10.24
CA GLU A 42 -9.83 10.57 -10.19
C GLU A 42 -9.25 11.16 -11.51
N GLY A 43 -9.66 10.63 -12.66
CA GLY A 43 -9.34 11.20 -13.98
C GLY A 43 -8.03 10.71 -14.61
N ILE A 44 -7.49 9.56 -14.19
CA ILE A 44 -6.23 9.04 -14.71
C ILE A 44 -6.45 7.77 -15.53
N THR A 45 -6.54 7.98 -16.84
CA THR A 45 -6.91 7.01 -17.88
C THR A 45 -5.87 5.90 -18.09
N SER A 46 -6.33 4.74 -18.56
CA SER A 46 -5.47 3.77 -19.24
C SER A 46 -5.04 4.35 -20.60
N ALA A 47 -3.76 4.21 -20.93
CA ALA A 47 -3.22 4.57 -22.23
C ALA A 47 -2.48 3.36 -22.82
N ARG A 48 -2.51 3.23 -24.14
CA ARG A 48 -1.72 2.23 -24.88
C ARG A 48 -0.76 2.96 -25.82
N TYR A 49 0.47 2.45 -25.91
CA TYR A 49 1.45 2.92 -26.89
C TYR A 49 1.97 1.73 -27.68
N PHE A 50 2.02 1.87 -29.00
CA PHE A 50 2.72 0.91 -29.85
C PHE A 50 4.23 1.05 -29.62
N ILE A 51 4.90 -0.07 -29.31
CA ILE A 51 6.35 -0.11 -29.16
C ILE A 51 6.98 -0.62 -30.46
N ALA A 52 6.60 -1.82 -30.88
CA ALA A 52 7.22 -2.50 -32.01
C ALA A 52 6.33 -3.57 -32.62
N HIS A 53 6.58 -3.87 -33.89
CA HIS A 53 6.05 -5.05 -34.55
C HIS A 53 6.93 -6.26 -34.22
N ILE A 54 6.31 -7.42 -34.03
CA ILE A 54 7.01 -8.68 -33.79
C ILE A 54 6.97 -9.49 -35.09
N PRO A 55 8.12 -9.70 -35.75
CA PRO A 55 8.18 -10.44 -37.00
C PRO A 55 7.66 -11.87 -36.83
N ASP A 56 6.87 -12.32 -37.80
CA ASP A 56 6.38 -13.71 -37.88
C ASP A 56 6.53 -14.16 -39.34
N GLU A 57 7.32 -15.20 -39.58
CA GLU A 57 7.63 -15.70 -40.94
C GLU A 57 6.39 -16.20 -41.69
N SER A 58 5.30 -16.49 -40.96
CA SER A 58 4.02 -16.94 -41.53
C SER A 58 3.11 -15.79 -41.99
N ILE A 59 3.49 -14.54 -41.74
CA ILE A 59 2.67 -13.35 -42.01
C ILE A 59 3.41 -12.41 -42.96
N GLU A 60 2.91 -12.27 -44.18
CA GLU A 60 3.56 -11.46 -45.23
C GLU A 60 3.46 -9.95 -45.00
N PHE A 61 2.44 -9.48 -44.27
CA PHE A 61 2.15 -8.04 -44.11
C PHE A 61 2.05 -7.63 -42.64
N ALA A 62 2.73 -6.54 -42.27
CA ALA A 62 2.70 -6.00 -40.91
C ALA A 62 1.30 -5.52 -40.44
N ASN A 63 0.37 -5.33 -41.37
CA ASN A 63 -1.00 -4.88 -41.10
C ASN A 63 -2.00 -6.04 -41.00
N ASP A 64 -1.52 -7.28 -41.12
CA ASP A 64 -2.38 -8.47 -41.05
C ASP A 64 -3.11 -8.54 -39.69
N PRO A 65 -4.41 -8.86 -39.63
CA PRO A 65 -5.14 -9.02 -38.38
C PRO A 65 -4.48 -9.97 -37.37
N GLU A 66 -3.72 -10.96 -37.84
CA GLU A 66 -2.98 -11.94 -37.04
C GLU A 66 -1.57 -11.47 -36.64
N ALA A 67 -1.08 -10.37 -37.22
CA ALA A 67 0.23 -9.80 -36.92
C ALA A 67 0.35 -9.43 -35.44
N LYS A 68 1.47 -9.81 -34.82
CA LYS A 68 1.74 -9.56 -33.40
C LYS A 68 2.50 -8.26 -33.23
N ASN A 69 2.02 -7.43 -32.32
CA ASN A 69 2.65 -6.16 -31.95
C ASN A 69 2.85 -6.11 -30.43
N LEU A 70 3.95 -5.47 -30.02
CA LEU A 70 4.25 -5.15 -28.63
C LEU A 70 3.66 -3.78 -28.28
N TYR A 71 2.89 -3.72 -27.20
CA TYR A 71 2.29 -2.49 -26.69
C TYR A 71 2.72 -2.22 -25.25
N GLU A 72 2.94 -0.96 -24.91
CA GLU A 72 3.02 -0.50 -23.52
C GLU A 72 1.62 -0.07 -23.06
N LEU A 73 1.13 -0.70 -22.00
CA LEU A 73 -0.08 -0.29 -21.29
C LEU A 73 0.33 0.53 -20.07
N ILE A 74 -0.25 1.71 -19.92
CA ILE A 74 -0.02 2.60 -18.79
C ILE A 74 -1.34 2.83 -18.08
N TRP A 75 -1.41 2.47 -16.81
CA TRP A 75 -2.48 2.83 -15.90
C TRP A 75 -1.97 3.84 -14.92
N LYS A 76 -2.82 4.78 -14.53
CA LYS A 76 -2.44 5.85 -13.66
C LYS A 76 -3.39 5.87 -12.47
N PHE A 77 -2.84 6.10 -11.29
CA PHE A 77 -3.55 5.98 -10.02
C PHE A 77 -3.13 7.08 -9.07
N ASN A 78 -3.96 7.29 -8.05
CA ASN A 78 -3.64 8.15 -6.93
C ASN A 78 -3.62 7.33 -5.63
N LEU A 79 -2.52 7.39 -4.89
CA LEU A 79 -2.45 6.84 -3.53
C LEU A 79 -2.72 7.96 -2.54
N VAL A 80 -3.79 7.84 -1.76
CA VAL A 80 -4.19 8.85 -0.78
C VAL A 80 -3.93 8.30 0.61
N ILE A 81 -3.12 9.01 1.41
CA ILE A 81 -2.85 8.71 2.81
C ILE A 81 -3.52 9.80 3.66
N ARG A 82 -4.52 9.43 4.46
CA ARG A 82 -5.24 10.37 5.34
C ARG A 82 -4.90 10.14 6.80
N ASN A 83 -4.60 11.21 7.53
CA ASN A 83 -4.44 11.17 8.98
C ASN A 83 -5.77 11.50 9.67
N ASN A 84 -6.53 10.49 10.03
CA ASN A 84 -7.80 10.62 10.72
C ASN A 84 -7.66 10.69 12.25
N SER A 85 -6.47 11.03 12.77
CA SER A 85 -6.30 11.26 14.21
C SER A 85 -6.82 12.64 14.62
N GLU A 86 -7.29 12.76 15.86
CA GLU A 86 -7.87 14.01 16.37
C GLU A 86 -6.83 15.11 16.62
N ASN A 87 -5.59 14.73 16.95
CA ASN A 87 -4.60 15.68 17.47
C ASN A 87 -3.13 15.30 17.22
N ALA A 88 -2.86 14.19 16.53
CA ALA A 88 -1.50 13.68 16.38
C ALA A 88 -0.99 13.91 14.95
N ALA A 89 0.21 14.46 14.83
CA ALA A 89 0.93 14.48 13.57
C ALA A 89 1.82 13.23 13.43
N TYR A 90 2.00 12.74 12.20
CA TYR A 90 2.80 11.56 11.93
C TYR A 90 3.83 11.79 10.82
N SER A 91 5.10 11.50 11.10
CA SER A 91 6.10 11.31 10.05
C SER A 91 5.89 9.93 9.42
N ILE A 92 5.76 9.88 8.11
CA ILE A 92 5.41 8.67 7.36
C ILE A 92 6.57 8.27 6.47
N LYS A 93 6.86 6.98 6.41
CA LYS A 93 7.77 6.33 5.47
C LYS A 93 6.99 5.22 4.77
N MET A 94 7.10 5.18 3.45
CA MET A 94 6.39 4.22 2.62
C MET A 94 7.37 3.34 1.87
N ARG A 95 7.07 2.04 1.78
CA ARG A 95 7.77 1.09 0.92
C ARG A 95 6.76 0.23 0.20
N THR A 96 7.08 -0.15 -1.03
CA THR A 96 6.22 -1.02 -1.84
C THR A 96 6.99 -2.26 -2.26
N ASN A 97 6.29 -3.37 -2.45
CA ASN A 97 6.91 -4.51 -3.13
C ASN A 97 7.01 -4.21 -4.63
N LYS A 98 7.95 -4.89 -5.29
CA LYS A 98 7.97 -4.93 -6.75
C LYS A 98 6.80 -5.82 -7.22
N PRO A 99 6.02 -5.39 -8.22
CA PRO A 99 5.02 -6.26 -8.83
C PRO A 99 5.73 -7.40 -9.57
N GLU A 100 5.01 -8.51 -9.80
CA GLU A 100 5.54 -9.66 -10.56
C GLU A 100 5.74 -9.33 -12.03
N GLU A 101 4.80 -8.56 -12.59
CA GLU A 101 4.86 -8.05 -13.96
C GLU A 101 4.79 -6.53 -13.97
N GLY A 102 5.37 -5.92 -15.00
CA GLY A 102 5.36 -4.47 -15.17
C GLY A 102 6.21 -3.72 -14.13
N HIS A 103 6.01 -2.41 -14.04
CA HIS A 103 6.69 -1.57 -13.07
C HIS A 103 5.80 -0.43 -12.58
N ILE A 104 6.00 -0.04 -11.31
CA ILE A 104 5.30 1.07 -10.67
C ILE A 104 6.24 2.26 -10.57
N LEU A 105 5.78 3.42 -11.01
CA LEU A 105 6.49 4.70 -10.95
C LEU A 105 5.70 5.70 -10.12
N PHE A 106 6.17 5.97 -8.90
CA PHE A 106 5.64 7.06 -8.07
C PHE A 106 6.17 8.40 -8.56
N LYS A 107 5.28 9.37 -8.83
CA LYS A 107 5.66 10.71 -9.28
C LYS A 107 6.12 11.62 -8.14
N SER A 108 5.85 11.22 -6.90
CA SER A 108 6.29 11.92 -5.70
C SER A 108 6.64 10.92 -4.61
N THR A 109 7.52 11.32 -3.70
CA THR A 109 7.91 10.52 -2.54
C THR A 109 7.31 11.09 -1.27
N VAL A 110 7.03 10.21 -0.31
CA VAL A 110 6.63 10.63 1.03
C VAL A 110 7.82 11.31 1.69
N ASN A 111 7.66 12.59 2.08
CA ASN A 111 8.69 13.32 2.79
C ASN A 111 8.67 12.94 4.28
N GLU A 112 9.61 12.10 4.71
CA GLU A 112 9.73 11.66 6.12
C GLU A 112 9.93 12.83 7.10
N ASN A 113 10.50 13.94 6.62
CA ASN A 113 10.79 15.13 7.43
C ASN A 113 9.60 16.09 7.56
N LYS A 114 8.51 15.86 6.81
CA LYS A 114 7.27 16.64 6.91
C LYS A 114 6.17 15.76 7.53
N PRO A 115 5.89 15.89 8.83
CA PRO A 115 4.79 15.19 9.45
C PRO A 115 3.45 15.54 8.78
N LEU A 116 2.60 14.55 8.56
CA LEU A 116 1.22 14.72 8.15
C LEU A 116 0.41 15.13 9.39
N ALA A 117 -0.13 16.34 9.42
CA ALA A 117 -0.88 16.84 10.58
C ALA A 117 -2.22 16.12 10.74
N ALA A 118 -2.87 16.33 11.88
CA ALA A 118 -4.20 15.77 12.14
C ALA A 118 -5.20 16.27 11.08
N HIS A 119 -6.03 15.37 10.56
CA HIS A 119 -7.01 15.60 9.50
C HIS A 119 -6.42 16.03 8.14
N GLU A 120 -5.11 15.92 7.94
CA GLU A 120 -4.49 16.17 6.64
C GLU A 120 -4.43 14.92 5.77
N GLU A 121 -4.33 15.17 4.46
CA GLU A 121 -4.25 14.16 3.41
C GLU A 121 -2.99 14.37 2.57
N LEU A 122 -2.35 13.27 2.20
CA LEU A 122 -1.24 13.24 1.26
C LEU A 122 -1.64 12.40 0.05
N SER A 123 -1.71 13.04 -1.11
CA SER A 123 -1.98 12.39 -2.39
C SER A 123 -0.68 12.18 -3.16
N ILE A 124 -0.46 10.95 -3.62
CA ILE A 124 0.76 10.50 -4.28
C ILE A 124 0.36 9.85 -5.61
N PRO A 125 0.44 10.60 -6.73
CA PRO A 125 0.20 10.04 -8.05
C PRO A 125 1.25 9.00 -8.42
N PHE A 126 0.82 7.90 -9.01
CA PHE A 126 1.71 6.87 -9.53
C PHE A 126 1.18 6.26 -10.83
N GLU A 127 2.09 5.69 -11.61
CA GLU A 127 1.78 4.99 -12.85
C GLU A 127 2.20 3.54 -12.72
N TYR A 128 1.41 2.63 -13.27
CA TYR A 128 1.78 1.25 -13.49
C TYR A 128 1.91 1.05 -15.00
N LYS A 129 3.04 0.48 -15.43
CA LYS A 129 3.28 0.17 -16.83
C LYS A 129 3.51 -1.32 -17.03
N GLN A 130 2.94 -1.88 -18.08
CA GLN A 130 3.11 -3.28 -18.45
C GLN A 130 3.24 -3.39 -19.96
N GLU A 131 4.19 -4.18 -20.43
CA GLU A 131 4.31 -4.51 -21.84
C GLU A 131 3.48 -5.75 -22.15
N LYS A 132 2.77 -5.73 -23.28
CA LYS A 132 1.91 -6.84 -23.68
C LYS A 132 1.93 -7.05 -25.18
N ILE A 133 2.06 -8.30 -25.58
CA ILE A 133 1.98 -8.72 -26.98
C ILE A 133 0.52 -8.97 -27.33
N SER A 134 0.06 -8.41 -28.44
CA SER A 134 -1.30 -8.63 -28.96
C SER A 134 -1.33 -8.69 -30.46
N LYS A 135 -2.33 -9.39 -31.00
CA LYS A 135 -2.66 -9.35 -32.41
C LYS A 135 -3.37 -8.05 -32.77
N ILE A 136 -3.28 -7.63 -34.04
CA ILE A 136 -3.93 -6.40 -34.51
C ILE A 136 -5.45 -6.43 -34.32
N LYS A 137 -6.09 -7.57 -34.61
CA LYS A 137 -7.53 -7.74 -34.41
C LYS A 137 -8.00 -7.58 -32.96
N ASP A 138 -7.11 -7.86 -32.00
CA ASP A 138 -7.43 -7.89 -30.57
C ASP A 138 -7.05 -6.59 -29.85
N ILE A 139 -6.49 -5.59 -30.56
CA ILE A 139 -6.00 -4.33 -29.96
C ILE A 139 -7.07 -3.67 -29.10
N ASN A 140 -8.30 -3.56 -29.58
CA ASN A 140 -9.39 -2.85 -28.88
C ASN A 140 -9.78 -3.49 -27.54
N ASN A 141 -9.34 -4.73 -27.28
CA ASN A 141 -9.60 -5.47 -26.04
C ASN A 141 -8.38 -5.52 -25.11
N LEU A 142 -7.29 -4.83 -25.45
CA LEU A 142 -6.04 -4.93 -24.71
C LEU A 142 -6.08 -4.20 -23.37
N ASP A 143 -6.78 -3.06 -23.35
CA ASP A 143 -6.93 -2.10 -22.26
C ASP A 143 -8.23 -2.26 -21.46
N SER A 144 -9.12 -3.16 -21.91
CA SER A 144 -10.36 -3.48 -21.20
C SER A 144 -10.14 -4.39 -19.98
N LYS A 145 -8.94 -4.96 -19.84
CA LYS A 145 -8.56 -5.78 -18.69
C LYS A 145 -7.90 -4.93 -17.62
N GLU A 146 -8.27 -5.20 -16.37
CA GLU A 146 -7.64 -4.60 -15.20
C GLU A 146 -6.15 -4.96 -15.14
N PRO A 147 -5.31 -4.06 -14.59
CA PRO A 147 -3.90 -4.35 -14.47
C PRO A 147 -3.64 -5.39 -13.39
N GLN A 148 -2.81 -6.38 -13.72
CA GLN A 148 -2.58 -7.56 -12.86
C GLN A 148 -1.87 -7.25 -11.54
N PHE A 149 -1.22 -6.09 -11.39
CA PHE A 149 -0.54 -5.76 -10.12
C PHE A 149 -1.49 -5.72 -8.92
N PHE A 150 -2.79 -5.52 -9.13
CA PHE A 150 -3.80 -5.59 -8.05
C PHE A 150 -3.93 -6.95 -7.37
N GLU A 151 -3.33 -8.02 -7.92
CA GLU A 151 -3.41 -9.35 -7.29
C GLU A 151 -2.47 -9.49 -6.09
N ASN A 152 -1.29 -8.86 -6.13
CA ASN A 152 -0.21 -9.07 -5.15
C ASN A 152 0.45 -7.77 -4.65
N PHE A 153 -0.15 -6.60 -4.89
CA PHE A 153 0.43 -5.32 -4.47
C PHE A 153 0.31 -5.09 -2.97
N LYS A 154 1.44 -4.72 -2.36
CA LYS A 154 1.57 -4.49 -0.92
C LYS A 154 2.31 -3.19 -0.66
N ILE A 155 1.78 -2.41 0.28
CA ILE A 155 2.41 -1.18 0.74
C ILE A 155 2.69 -1.31 2.23
N LEU A 156 3.95 -1.21 2.60
CA LEU A 156 4.39 -1.08 3.97
C LEU A 156 4.45 0.40 4.35
N LEU A 157 3.68 0.79 5.35
CA LEU A 157 3.81 2.07 6.02
C LEU A 157 4.51 1.90 7.37
N ASP A 158 5.58 2.66 7.55
CA ASP A 158 6.23 2.89 8.83
C ASP A 158 5.94 4.34 9.23
N TYR A 159 5.35 4.60 10.41
CA TYR A 159 5.04 5.96 10.85
C TYR A 159 5.36 6.20 12.32
N ARG A 160 5.67 7.46 12.63
CA ARG A 160 6.11 7.89 13.96
C ARG A 160 5.34 9.12 14.41
N ASN A 161 4.85 9.09 15.66
CA ASN A 161 4.24 10.28 16.28
C ASN A 161 5.30 11.24 16.85
N SER A 162 4.85 12.40 17.31
CA SER A 162 5.68 13.40 18.02
C SER A 162 6.42 12.81 19.24
N GLY A 163 5.79 11.87 19.95
CA GLY A 163 6.39 11.14 21.08
C GLY A 163 7.38 10.03 20.68
N ASN A 164 7.88 10.05 19.45
CA ASN A 164 8.81 9.08 18.87
C ASN A 164 8.34 7.60 18.85
N THR A 165 7.06 7.34 19.10
CA THR A 165 6.48 5.99 19.07
C THR A 165 6.30 5.56 17.62
N ARG A 166 6.83 4.38 17.27
CA ARG A 166 6.75 3.81 15.92
C ARG A 166 5.59 2.84 15.79
N PHE A 167 4.96 2.88 14.64
CA PHE A 167 3.86 2.03 14.25
C PHE A 167 4.08 1.57 12.81
N ASN A 168 3.66 0.35 12.50
CA ASN A 168 3.81 -0.17 11.15
C ASN A 168 2.50 -0.80 10.69
N SER A 169 2.24 -0.73 9.40
CA SER A 169 1.01 -1.21 8.80
C SER A 169 1.25 -1.70 7.39
N LEU A 170 0.59 -2.79 7.05
CA LEU A 170 0.66 -3.41 5.74
C LEU A 170 -0.69 -3.23 5.05
N LEU A 171 -0.67 -2.51 3.95
CA LEU A 171 -1.73 -2.53 2.97
C LEU A 171 -1.51 -3.75 2.07
N ILE A 172 -2.55 -4.56 1.89
CA ILE A 172 -2.55 -5.64 0.90
C ILE A 172 -3.73 -5.37 -0.01
N VAL A 173 -3.42 -5.14 -1.28
CA VAL A 173 -4.42 -4.95 -2.32
C VAL A 173 -4.57 -6.27 -3.03
N LYS A 174 -5.79 -6.79 -3.06
CA LYS A 174 -6.14 -8.04 -3.73
C LYS A 174 -7.46 -7.85 -4.45
N SER A 175 -7.46 -7.97 -5.78
CA SER A 175 -8.70 -7.91 -6.58
C SER A 175 -9.53 -6.65 -6.29
N LYS A 176 -8.87 -5.48 -6.23
CA LYS A 176 -9.42 -4.16 -5.84
C LYS A 176 -9.88 -4.02 -4.38
N GLU A 177 -9.90 -5.09 -3.60
CA GLU A 177 -10.12 -4.99 -2.18
C GLU A 177 -8.83 -4.56 -1.48
N ILE A 178 -8.94 -3.50 -0.70
CA ILE A 178 -7.84 -2.99 0.11
C ILE A 178 -8.03 -3.53 1.52
N SER A 179 -7.17 -4.47 1.89
CA SER A 179 -7.11 -4.96 3.26
C SER A 179 -5.99 -4.29 4.04
N TYR A 180 -6.30 -3.92 5.27
CA TYR A 180 -5.36 -3.27 6.17
C TYR A 180 -4.99 -4.23 7.30
N LYS A 181 -3.70 -4.58 7.37
CA LYS A 181 -3.16 -5.41 8.43
C LYS A 181 -2.15 -4.63 9.25
N LYS A 182 -2.40 -4.54 10.55
CA LYS A 182 -1.41 -4.05 11.52
C LYS A 182 -0.33 -5.13 11.69
N ILE A 183 0.95 -4.76 11.61
CA ILE A 183 2.06 -5.71 11.72
C ILE A 183 3.09 -5.27 12.76
N LEU A 184 3.76 -6.24 13.37
CA LEU A 184 4.82 -5.99 14.34
C LEU A 184 6.16 -5.80 13.64
N LYS A 185 7.09 -5.05 14.25
CA LYS A 185 8.43 -4.79 13.69
C LYS A 185 9.18 -6.08 13.32
N LYS A 186 9.08 -7.12 14.15
CA LYS A 186 9.68 -8.44 13.89
C LYS A 186 9.19 -9.10 12.60
N GLU A 187 7.94 -8.85 12.21
CA GLU A 187 7.35 -9.41 10.99
C GLU A 187 7.83 -8.68 9.72
N ILE A 188 8.25 -7.42 9.86
CA ILE A 188 8.82 -6.61 8.77
C ILE A 188 10.23 -7.11 8.45
N GLU A 189 11.07 -7.26 9.48
CA GLU A 189 12.47 -7.70 9.35
C GLU A 189 12.61 -9.06 8.67
N LYS A 190 11.58 -9.92 8.74
CA LYS A 190 11.57 -11.25 8.11
C LYS A 190 11.16 -11.24 6.63
N ASN A 191 10.37 -10.26 6.19
CA ASN A 191 9.67 -10.31 4.90
C ASN A 191 9.94 -9.11 3.97
N TRP A 192 10.62 -8.06 4.45
CA TRP A 192 10.76 -6.77 3.76
C TRP A 192 12.14 -6.11 3.91
N CYS A 193 13.07 -6.73 4.64
CA CYS A 193 14.46 -6.32 4.77
C CYS A 193 15.37 -7.33 4.08
#